data_AF-A0A7Y5BMK6-F1
#
_entry.id   AF-A0A7Y5BMK6-F1
#
_cell.length_a   1.000
_cell.length_b   1.000
_cell.length_c   1.000
_cell.angle_alpha   90.00
_cell.angle_beta   90.00
_cell.angle_gamma   90.00
#
_symmetry.space_group_name_H-M   'P 1'
#
loop_
_entity.id
_entity.type
_entity.pdbx_description
1 polymer ?
#
loop_
_entity_poly.entity_id
_entity_poly.type
_entity_poly.pdbx_seq_one_letter_code
_entity_poly.pdbx_strand_id
1 'polypeptide(L)'
;MKNGACERLRPESFGDYRDSFFIDYVIRTKLKGRNLNSLFINNRNLLNKLKVVSCNNQIIEIKDKLESGELVYMKIEKQKNDLQNLKSIELLNIPGTIDTFVYLINGYEVYGIDRIKDTVELIKSIDVVIGDIHFTVPDDAFRDLFFPNFCETLYSIKPIEAFFHQFGKDEYIYLYIFGKNDQNLENFELRRVQTFMAKLIFNKNGYVGRILATWGELNAYQWGCPNFIGF
;
A
#
# COMPACT_ATOMS: atom_id res chain seq x y z
N MET A 1 22.43 -2.38 17.92
CA MET A 1 21.24 -1.91 18.65
C MET A 1 20.24 -3.05 18.70
N LYS A 2 19.65 -3.34 19.85
CA LYS A 2 18.93 -4.60 20.13
C LYS A 2 17.58 -4.68 19.38
N ASN A 3 17.36 -5.79 18.69
CA ASN A 3 16.15 -6.21 17.94
C ASN A 3 14.87 -6.41 18.79
N GLY A 4 14.80 -5.85 20.01
CA GLY A 4 13.78 -6.23 21.00
C GLY A 4 12.40 -5.60 20.85
N ALA A 5 12.20 -4.65 19.93
CA ALA A 5 10.90 -3.97 19.77
C ALA A 5 9.88 -4.83 18.98
N CYS A 6 10.33 -5.59 17.98
CA CYS A 6 9.46 -6.50 17.23
C CYS A 6 9.06 -7.74 18.03
N GLU A 7 9.87 -8.17 18.99
CA GLU A 7 9.53 -9.32 19.85
C GLU A 7 8.52 -8.99 20.95
N ARG A 8 8.42 -7.71 21.36
CA ARG A 8 7.58 -7.26 22.49
C ARG A 8 6.17 -6.80 22.12
N LEU A 9 5.89 -6.59 20.83
CA LEU A 9 4.54 -6.33 20.34
C LEU A 9 3.78 -7.63 19.98
N ARG A 10 4.28 -8.78 20.43
CA ARG A 10 3.53 -10.03 20.43
C ARG A 10 2.43 -9.91 21.49
N PRO A 11 1.15 -9.87 21.14
CA PRO A 11 0.12 -10.07 22.15
C PRO A 11 0.30 -11.50 22.68
N GLU A 12 0.54 -11.66 23.98
CA GLU A 12 0.70 -12.98 24.63
C GLU A 12 -0.55 -13.87 24.45
N SER A 13 -1.67 -13.31 23.99
CA SER A 13 -2.92 -14.00 23.69
C SER A 13 -3.02 -14.60 22.28
N PHE A 14 -2.03 -14.37 21.40
CA PHE A 14 -1.98 -14.99 20.07
C PHE A 14 -0.72 -15.87 19.98
N GLY A 15 -0.82 -17.12 20.46
CA GLY A 15 0.27 -18.09 20.49
C GLY A 15 0.87 -18.46 19.12
N ASP A 16 2.19 -18.35 18.98
CA ASP A 16 3.00 -19.00 17.93
C ASP A 16 2.55 -18.82 16.46
N TYR A 17 1.99 -17.65 16.12
CA TYR A 17 1.43 -17.38 14.78
C TYR A 17 2.48 -16.81 13.81
N ARG A 18 2.73 -17.55 12.71
CA ARG A 18 3.66 -17.24 11.62
C ARG A 18 3.01 -16.37 10.53
N ASP A 19 3.83 -15.71 9.69
CA ASP A 19 3.48 -14.82 8.55
C ASP A 19 2.41 -15.34 7.55
N SER A 20 1.99 -16.61 7.65
CA SER A 20 0.99 -17.22 6.77
C SER A 20 -0.45 -16.77 7.04
N PHE A 21 -0.80 -16.36 8.27
CA PHE A 21 -2.21 -16.11 8.62
C PHE A 21 -2.80 -14.83 8.02
N PHE A 22 -1.98 -13.82 7.68
CA PHE A 22 -2.48 -12.58 7.09
C PHE A 22 -2.94 -12.76 5.64
N ILE A 23 -2.12 -13.46 4.86
CA ILE A 23 -2.49 -13.85 3.50
C ILE A 23 -3.71 -14.74 3.55
N ASP A 24 -3.74 -15.74 4.44
CA ASP A 24 -4.90 -16.62 4.59
C ASP A 24 -6.16 -15.82 4.93
N TYR A 25 -6.07 -14.82 5.82
CA TYR A 25 -7.17 -13.92 6.13
C TYR A 25 -7.60 -13.13 4.90
N VAL A 26 -6.69 -12.49 4.15
CA VAL A 26 -7.04 -11.70 2.95
C VAL A 26 -7.61 -12.57 1.83
N ILE A 27 -7.02 -13.73 1.55
CA ILE A 27 -7.55 -14.70 0.60
C ILE A 27 -8.97 -15.12 0.99
N ARG A 28 -9.23 -15.42 2.27
CA ARG A 28 -10.53 -15.91 2.73
C ARG A 28 -11.60 -14.82 2.85
N THR A 29 -11.23 -13.59 3.17
CA THR A 29 -12.18 -12.52 3.53
C THR A 29 -12.36 -11.48 2.44
N LYS A 30 -11.29 -11.09 1.74
CA LYS A 30 -11.32 -10.05 0.70
C LYS A 30 -11.47 -10.62 -0.70
N LEU A 31 -11.22 -11.91 -0.87
CA LEU A 31 -10.98 -12.51 -2.19
C LEU A 31 -11.75 -13.82 -2.45
N LYS A 32 -12.77 -14.08 -1.63
CA LYS A 32 -13.63 -15.26 -1.68
C LYS A 32 -14.11 -15.55 -3.12
N GLY A 33 -13.78 -16.72 -3.65
CA GLY A 33 -14.29 -17.22 -4.94
C GLY A 33 -13.39 -17.06 -6.17
N ARG A 34 -12.16 -16.54 -6.03
CA ARG A 34 -11.18 -16.52 -7.12
C ARG A 34 -10.09 -17.57 -6.87
N ASN A 35 -9.65 -18.25 -7.93
CA ASN A 35 -8.57 -19.25 -7.86
C ASN A 35 -7.23 -18.49 -7.72
N LEU A 36 -6.75 -18.35 -6.48
CA LEU A 36 -5.83 -17.28 -6.09
C LEU A 36 -4.53 -17.75 -5.44
N ASN A 37 -4.29 -19.07 -5.41
CA ASN A 37 -3.17 -19.66 -4.67
C ASN A 37 -1.78 -19.26 -5.17
N SER A 38 -1.65 -18.44 -6.22
CA SER A 38 -0.40 -18.13 -6.91
C SER A 38 -0.06 -16.64 -7.06
N LEU A 39 -0.86 -15.70 -6.56
CA LEU A 39 -0.62 -14.25 -6.75
C LEU A 39 -0.20 -13.48 -5.49
N PHE A 40 0.04 -14.18 -4.38
CA PHE A 40 0.34 -13.57 -3.08
C PHE A 40 1.66 -14.11 -2.56
N ILE A 41 2.66 -13.23 -2.50
CA ILE A 41 4.01 -13.57 -2.04
C ILE A 41 4.24 -12.76 -0.78
N ASN A 42 4.01 -13.38 0.37
CA ASN A 42 4.38 -12.83 1.69
C ASN A 42 5.87 -12.98 1.99
N ASN A 43 6.63 -13.71 1.17
CA ASN A 43 8.04 -13.95 1.45
C ASN A 43 8.92 -12.96 0.69
N ARG A 44 9.49 -12.00 1.43
CA ARG A 44 10.44 -11.00 0.89
C ARG A 44 11.60 -11.62 0.15
N ASN A 45 12.07 -12.78 0.58
CA ASN A 45 13.23 -13.43 -0.03
C ASN A 45 12.93 -13.96 -1.44
N LEU A 46 11.65 -14.03 -1.82
CA LEU A 46 11.22 -14.37 -3.17
C LEU A 46 11.04 -13.13 -4.05
N LEU A 47 11.07 -11.93 -3.48
CA LEU A 47 10.85 -10.67 -4.18
C LEU A 47 12.18 -9.98 -4.47
N ASN A 48 12.40 -9.65 -5.73
CA ASN A 48 13.53 -8.83 -6.16
C ASN A 48 13.12 -7.36 -6.13
N LYS A 49 13.81 -6.54 -5.34
CA LYS A 49 13.50 -5.10 -5.22
C LYS A 49 13.96 -4.36 -6.48
N LEU A 50 13.06 -3.57 -7.06
CA LEU A 50 13.37 -2.69 -8.18
C LEU A 50 14.04 -1.40 -7.68
N LYS A 51 14.98 -0.88 -8.46
CA LYS A 51 15.76 0.30 -8.12
C LYS A 51 14.99 1.61 -8.34
N VAL A 52 14.78 2.34 -7.25
CA VAL A 52 14.36 3.74 -7.28
C VAL A 52 15.55 4.60 -7.73
N VAL A 53 15.42 5.26 -8.88
CA VAL A 53 16.47 6.12 -9.45
C VAL A 53 16.30 7.59 -9.11
N SER A 54 15.07 8.01 -8.82
CA SER A 54 14.74 9.36 -8.37
C SER A 54 13.55 9.29 -7.41
N CYS A 55 13.65 9.99 -6.29
CA CYS A 55 12.53 10.16 -5.36
C CYS A 55 12.56 11.60 -4.84
N ASN A 56 11.54 12.37 -5.17
CA ASN A 56 11.28 13.65 -4.56
C ASN A 56 9.82 13.72 -4.09
N ASN A 57 9.45 14.81 -3.43
CA ASN A 57 8.11 14.96 -2.86
C ASN A 57 6.98 15.00 -3.89
N GLN A 58 7.26 15.05 -5.19
CA GLN A 58 6.27 15.09 -6.28
C GLN A 58 6.36 13.90 -7.23
N ILE A 59 7.53 13.28 -7.39
CA ILE A 59 7.78 12.26 -8.40
C ILE A 59 8.66 11.14 -7.83
N ILE A 60 8.30 9.90 -8.15
CA ILE A 60 9.16 8.72 -8.00
C ILE A 60 9.42 8.14 -9.38
N GLU A 61 10.68 7.81 -9.63
CA GLU A 61 11.09 7.06 -10.81
C GLU A 61 11.79 5.78 -10.38
N ILE A 62 11.34 4.67 -10.94
CA ILE A 62 11.89 3.34 -10.73
C ILE A 62 12.38 2.85 -12.10
N LYS A 63 13.64 2.44 -12.19
CA LYS A 63 14.25 1.91 -13.42
C LYS A 63 15.08 0.69 -13.07
N ASP A 64 14.73 -0.45 -13.66
CA ASP A 64 15.47 -1.69 -13.44
C ASP A 64 15.28 -2.67 -14.60
N LYS A 65 15.80 -3.89 -14.42
CA LYS A 65 15.68 -5.01 -15.35
C LYS A 65 15.02 -6.21 -14.67
N LEU A 66 14.08 -6.86 -15.35
CA LEU A 66 13.45 -8.11 -14.89
C LEU A 66 14.38 -9.32 -15.10
N GLU A 67 13.98 -10.49 -14.62
CA GLU A 67 14.72 -11.75 -14.79
C GLU A 67 14.81 -12.15 -16.27
N SER A 68 13.74 -11.90 -17.03
CA SER A 68 13.68 -12.05 -18.50
C SER A 68 14.68 -11.15 -19.23
N GLY A 69 15.11 -10.09 -18.57
CA GLY A 69 15.97 -9.06 -19.11
C GLY A 69 15.26 -7.87 -19.75
N GLU A 70 13.93 -7.85 -19.69
CA GLU A 70 13.14 -6.68 -20.07
C GLU A 70 13.42 -5.50 -19.13
N LEU A 71 13.47 -4.29 -19.70
CA LEU A 71 13.59 -3.07 -18.92
C LEU A 71 12.23 -2.67 -18.34
N VAL A 72 12.24 -2.26 -17.09
CA VAL A 72 11.09 -1.67 -16.41
C VAL A 72 11.38 -0.22 -16.12
N TYR A 73 10.44 0.64 -16.50
CA TYR A 73 10.38 2.02 -16.03
C TYR A 73 9.01 2.28 -15.44
N MET A 74 8.99 2.85 -14.23
CA MET A 74 7.76 3.30 -13.60
C MET A 74 7.94 4.72 -13.10
N LYS A 75 6.98 5.57 -13.44
CA LYS A 75 6.90 6.96 -12.99
C LYS A 75 5.62 7.17 -12.19
N ILE A 76 5.75 7.69 -10.99
CA ILE A 76 4.63 7.95 -10.08
C ILE A 76 4.61 9.44 -9.79
N GLU A 77 3.54 10.13 -10.16
CA GLU A 77 3.39 11.56 -9.92
C GLU A 77 2.41 11.82 -8.77
N LYS A 78 2.73 12.78 -7.93
CA LYS A 78 1.85 13.30 -6.87
C LYS A 78 1.16 14.57 -7.34
N GLN A 79 -0.01 14.83 -6.79
CA GLN A 79 -0.69 16.11 -6.86
C GLN A 79 -1.15 16.55 -5.48
N LYS A 80 -1.28 17.86 -5.30
CA LYS A 80 -1.90 18.47 -4.14
C LYS A 80 -3.22 19.08 -4.57
N ASN A 81 -4.29 18.74 -3.86
CA ASN A 81 -5.63 19.25 -4.15
C ASN A 81 -6.19 19.92 -2.90
N ASP A 82 -6.94 20.99 -3.08
CA ASP A 82 -7.77 21.52 -2.00
C ASP A 82 -8.95 20.58 -1.76
N LEU A 83 -9.14 20.15 -0.52
CA LEU A 83 -10.19 19.20 -0.16
C LEU A 83 -11.58 19.81 -0.39
N GLN A 84 -11.70 21.14 -0.31
CA GLN A 84 -12.93 21.88 -0.64
C GLN A 84 -13.39 21.71 -2.09
N ASN A 85 -12.48 21.32 -3.00
CA ASN A 85 -12.83 21.02 -4.39
C ASN A 85 -13.40 19.60 -4.57
N LEU A 86 -13.43 18.77 -3.52
CA LEU A 86 -14.04 17.44 -3.55
C LEU A 86 -15.53 17.54 -3.18
N LYS A 87 -16.40 17.08 -4.09
CA LYS A 87 -17.81 17.50 -4.18
C LYS A 87 -18.73 16.94 -3.09
N SER A 88 -18.34 15.90 -2.38
CA SER A 88 -19.12 15.29 -1.30
C SER A 88 -18.20 14.61 -0.30
N ILE A 89 -18.36 14.94 0.98
CA ILE A 89 -17.72 14.23 2.10
C ILE A 89 -18.86 13.71 2.96
N GLU A 90 -18.99 12.40 3.06
CA GLU A 90 -19.98 11.74 3.92
C GLU A 90 -19.26 10.99 5.04
N LEU A 91 -19.85 11.02 6.23
CA LEU A 91 -19.36 10.28 7.38
C LEU A 91 -20.34 9.12 7.63
N LEU A 92 -19.92 7.90 7.31
CA LEU A 92 -20.73 6.72 7.57
C LEU A 92 -20.37 6.13 8.93
N ASN A 93 -21.38 5.94 9.78
CA ASN A 93 -21.27 5.15 10.99
C ASN A 93 -21.55 3.68 10.64
N ILE A 94 -20.58 2.80 10.85
CA ILE A 94 -20.76 1.36 10.60
C ILE A 94 -21.52 0.75 11.78
N PRO A 95 -22.74 0.20 11.59
CA PRO A 95 -23.50 -0.41 12.67
C PRO A 95 -22.75 -1.59 13.29
N GLY A 96 -22.59 -1.61 14.62
CA GLY A 96 -21.95 -2.70 15.35
C GLY A 96 -20.46 -2.51 15.64
N THR A 97 -19.85 -1.41 15.20
CA THR A 97 -18.49 -1.01 15.58
C THR A 97 -18.53 0.29 16.37
N ILE A 98 -17.95 0.31 17.57
CA ILE A 98 -17.82 1.54 18.36
C ILE A 98 -16.76 2.42 17.66
N ASP A 99 -17.13 3.66 17.32
CA ASP A 99 -16.25 4.73 16.81
C ASP A 99 -15.48 4.47 15.51
N THR A 100 -16.03 3.68 14.58
CA THR A 100 -15.44 3.56 13.23
C THR A 100 -16.23 4.43 12.24
N PHE A 101 -15.68 5.60 11.94
CA PHE A 101 -16.19 6.46 10.88
C PHE A 101 -15.48 6.17 9.58
N VAL A 102 -16.25 6.03 8.51
CA VAL A 102 -15.71 5.96 7.14
C VAL A 102 -15.98 7.27 6.44
N TYR A 103 -14.94 7.85 5.87
CA TYR A 103 -15.08 8.98 4.95
C TYR A 103 -15.42 8.45 3.56
N LEU A 104 -16.52 8.94 3.00
CA LEU A 104 -16.78 8.81 1.57
C LEU A 104 -16.44 10.12 0.88
N ILE A 105 -15.64 10.05 -0.18
CA ILE A 105 -15.39 11.19 -1.06
C ILE A 105 -15.87 10.85 -2.47
N ASN A 106 -16.85 11.61 -2.98
CA ASN A 106 -17.51 11.33 -4.26
C ASN A 106 -18.09 9.90 -4.33
N GLY A 107 -18.61 9.39 -3.20
CA GLY A 107 -19.20 8.06 -3.09
C GLY A 107 -18.20 6.91 -2.92
N TYR A 108 -16.90 7.19 -2.74
CA TYR A 108 -15.87 6.17 -2.52
C TYR A 108 -15.33 6.23 -1.10
N GLU A 109 -15.21 5.08 -0.44
CA GLU A 109 -14.43 4.94 0.78
C GLU A 109 -12.99 5.39 0.52
N VAL A 110 -12.46 6.24 1.40
CA VAL A 110 -11.09 6.77 1.29
C VAL A 110 -10.23 6.35 2.46
N TYR A 111 -8.93 6.25 2.19
CA TYR A 111 -7.92 5.79 3.13
C TYR A 111 -6.88 6.87 3.35
N GLY A 112 -6.38 7.01 4.58
CA GLY A 112 -5.34 7.99 4.90
C GLY A 112 -5.84 9.35 5.40
N ILE A 113 -7.17 9.54 5.51
CA ILE A 113 -7.77 10.76 6.06
C ILE A 113 -8.36 10.47 7.45
N ASP A 114 -8.00 11.28 8.44
CA ASP A 114 -8.57 11.27 9.80
C ASP A 114 -9.34 12.55 10.14
N ARG A 115 -9.15 13.60 9.36
CA ARG A 115 -9.84 14.89 9.46
C ARG A 115 -9.84 15.59 8.12
N ILE A 116 -10.83 16.44 7.91
CA ILE A 116 -10.92 17.33 6.76
C ILE A 116 -9.76 18.34 6.88
N LYS A 117 -8.63 18.06 6.23
CA LYS A 117 -7.53 19.01 6.03
C LYS A 117 -7.85 19.87 4.81
N ASP A 118 -7.48 21.15 4.82
CA ASP A 118 -7.73 22.04 3.68
C ASP A 118 -7.05 21.55 2.40
N THR A 119 -5.91 20.87 2.53
CA THR A 119 -5.15 20.29 1.43
C THR A 119 -4.93 18.80 1.63
N VAL A 120 -5.05 18.05 0.53
CA VAL A 120 -4.75 16.61 0.46
C VAL A 120 -3.68 16.34 -0.58
N GLU A 121 -2.91 15.29 -0.34
CA GLU A 121 -1.94 14.78 -1.31
C GLU A 121 -2.47 13.49 -1.93
N LEU A 122 -2.43 13.38 -3.25
CA LEU A 122 -2.94 12.24 -4.01
C LEU A 122 -1.91 11.78 -5.03
N ILE A 123 -2.02 10.52 -5.44
CA ILE A 123 -1.34 10.07 -6.66
C ILE A 123 -2.12 10.64 -7.85
N LYS A 124 -1.39 11.27 -8.77
CA LYS A 124 -1.91 11.84 -10.02
C LYS A 124 -1.88 10.81 -11.15
N SER A 125 -0.75 10.13 -11.32
CA SER A 125 -0.59 9.08 -12.33
C SER A 125 0.45 8.06 -11.89
N ILE A 126 0.30 6.85 -12.42
CA ILE A 126 1.31 5.79 -12.37
C ILE A 126 1.48 5.30 -13.80
N ASP A 127 2.57 5.68 -14.44
CA ASP A 127 2.91 5.31 -15.80
C ASP A 127 3.95 4.19 -15.76
N VAL A 128 3.70 3.09 -16.47
CA VAL A 128 4.50 1.87 -16.42
C VAL A 128 4.90 1.44 -17.82
N VAL A 129 6.19 1.17 -17.99
CA VAL A 129 6.78 0.62 -19.21
C VAL A 129 7.49 -0.68 -18.84
N ILE A 130 7.14 -1.78 -19.53
CA ILE A 130 7.77 -3.10 -19.41
C ILE A 130 8.15 -3.55 -20.81
N GLY A 131 9.45 -3.54 -21.14
CA GLY A 131 9.93 -3.74 -22.50
C GLY A 131 9.32 -2.69 -23.44
N ASP A 132 8.60 -3.16 -24.47
CA ASP A 132 7.92 -2.30 -25.45
C ASP A 132 6.47 -1.95 -25.08
N ILE A 133 5.96 -2.48 -23.97
CA ILE A 133 4.59 -2.24 -23.52
C ILE A 133 4.56 -1.02 -22.59
N HIS A 134 3.69 -0.07 -22.91
CA HIS A 134 3.43 1.12 -22.11
C HIS A 134 1.95 1.18 -21.72
N PHE A 135 1.67 1.38 -20.45
CA PHE A 135 0.33 1.60 -19.94
C PHE A 135 0.33 2.55 -18.74
N THR A 136 -0.79 3.25 -18.56
CA THR A 136 -1.08 4.02 -17.35
C THR A 136 -2.01 3.19 -16.47
N VAL A 137 -1.71 3.13 -15.17
CA VAL A 137 -2.56 2.45 -14.20
C VAL A 137 -3.88 3.24 -14.08
N PRO A 138 -5.04 2.56 -14.13
CA PRO A 138 -6.33 3.21 -13.95
C PRO A 138 -6.44 4.00 -12.64
N ASP A 139 -7.04 5.19 -12.69
CA ASP A 139 -7.20 6.08 -11.53
C ASP A 139 -7.94 5.42 -10.36
N ASP A 140 -8.92 4.55 -10.64
CA ASP A 140 -9.68 3.82 -9.62
C ASP A 140 -8.81 2.86 -8.78
N ALA A 141 -7.60 2.52 -9.24
CA ALA A 141 -6.66 1.72 -8.49
C ALA A 141 -6.07 2.47 -7.27
N PHE A 142 -5.99 3.81 -7.31
CA PHE A 142 -5.29 4.61 -6.29
C PHE A 142 -5.95 5.92 -5.87
N ARG A 143 -7.06 6.35 -6.49
CA ARG A 143 -7.73 7.64 -6.19
C ARG A 143 -8.25 7.78 -4.76
N ASP A 144 -8.42 6.66 -4.07
CA ASP A 144 -8.88 6.57 -2.68
C ASP A 144 -7.72 6.54 -1.67
N LEU A 145 -6.46 6.60 -2.14
CA LEU A 145 -5.26 6.57 -1.30
C LEU A 145 -4.75 7.99 -1.04
N PHE A 146 -5.14 8.57 0.10
CA PHE A 146 -4.78 9.92 0.48
C PHE A 146 -3.48 9.95 1.27
N PHE A 147 -2.70 11.01 1.09
CA PHE A 147 -1.40 11.20 1.73
C PHE A 147 -0.45 9.99 1.52
N PRO A 148 -0.20 9.56 0.26
CA PRO A 148 0.77 8.50 0.00
C PRO A 148 2.18 8.94 0.44
N ASN A 149 2.89 8.05 1.13
CA ASN A 149 4.26 8.29 1.56
C ASN A 149 5.25 8.01 0.41
N PHE A 150 5.65 9.06 -0.30
CA PHE A 150 6.54 8.91 -1.44
C PHE A 150 7.97 8.52 -1.03
N CYS A 151 8.66 9.40 -0.29
CA CYS A 151 10.10 9.27 -0.04
C CYS A 151 10.47 9.25 1.44
N GLU A 152 9.53 9.55 2.35
CA GLU A 152 9.87 9.66 3.76
C GLU A 152 10.16 8.28 4.33
N THR A 153 11.25 8.15 5.07
CA THR A 153 11.59 6.93 5.80
C THR A 153 11.56 7.26 7.28
N LEU A 154 10.59 6.69 8.00
CA LEU A 154 10.42 6.86 9.44
C LEU A 154 10.21 5.49 10.09
N TYR A 155 10.43 5.39 11.40
CA TYR A 155 10.50 4.10 12.14
C TYR A 155 9.44 3.06 11.77
N SER A 156 8.21 3.49 11.50
CA SER A 156 7.11 2.61 11.08
C SER A 156 6.63 2.83 9.64
N ILE A 157 7.06 3.89 8.96
CA ILE A 157 6.52 4.27 7.64
C ILE A 157 7.55 3.97 6.56
N LYS A 158 7.14 3.16 5.58
CA LYS A 158 7.95 2.81 4.41
C LYS A 158 7.64 3.75 3.25
N PRO A 159 8.64 4.17 2.46
CA PRO A 159 8.37 4.87 1.22
C PRO A 159 7.67 3.94 0.22
N ILE A 160 7.20 4.49 -0.89
CA ILE A 160 6.75 3.66 -2.01
C ILE A 160 7.92 2.80 -2.50
N GLU A 161 7.68 1.51 -2.63
CA GLU A 161 8.67 0.53 -3.08
C GLU A 161 8.06 -0.37 -4.14
N ALA A 162 8.85 -0.79 -5.13
CA ALA A 162 8.44 -1.76 -6.12
C ALA A 162 9.33 -2.99 -6.09
N PHE A 163 8.73 -4.14 -6.35
CA PHE A 163 9.39 -5.44 -6.38
C PHE A 163 8.89 -6.23 -7.59
N PHE A 164 9.64 -7.25 -8.00
CA PHE A 164 9.18 -8.21 -8.98
C PHE A 164 9.38 -9.65 -8.51
N HIS A 165 8.61 -10.55 -9.11
CA HIS A 165 8.78 -12.00 -8.97
C HIS A 165 8.38 -12.72 -10.26
N GLN A 166 9.07 -13.81 -10.54
CA GLN A 166 8.75 -14.69 -11.65
C GLN A 166 7.97 -15.92 -11.17
N PHE A 167 6.72 -16.07 -11.63
CA PHE A 167 5.92 -17.26 -11.42
C PHE A 167 5.81 -18.07 -12.72
N GLY A 168 6.63 -19.11 -12.85
CA GLY A 168 6.71 -19.87 -14.09
C GLY A 168 7.29 -19.04 -15.24
N LYS A 169 6.47 -18.76 -16.26
CA LYS A 169 6.86 -17.92 -17.41
C LYS A 169 6.42 -16.46 -17.30
N ASP A 170 5.62 -16.15 -16.29
CA ASP A 170 5.07 -14.82 -16.11
C ASP A 170 5.85 -14.06 -15.03
N GLU A 171 6.14 -12.80 -15.32
CA GLU A 171 6.76 -11.88 -14.37
C GLU A 171 5.71 -10.89 -13.88
N TYR A 172 5.67 -10.74 -12.56
CA TYR A 172 4.77 -9.84 -11.87
C TYR A 172 5.56 -8.74 -11.17
N ILE A 173 5.06 -7.52 -11.29
CA ILE A 173 5.57 -6.35 -10.58
C ILE A 173 4.56 -5.97 -9.50
N TYR A 174 5.06 -5.67 -8.32
CA TYR A 174 4.28 -5.27 -7.15
C TYR A 174 4.74 -3.88 -6.72
N LEU A 175 3.83 -2.91 -6.74
CA LEU A 175 4.06 -1.58 -6.20
C LEU A 175 3.35 -1.46 -4.85
N TYR A 176 4.14 -1.24 -3.80
CA TYR A 176 3.67 -1.02 -2.45
C TYR A 176 3.57 0.47 -2.18
N ILE A 177 2.37 0.91 -1.79
CA ILE A 177 2.05 2.30 -1.44
C ILE A 177 1.62 2.31 0.01
N PHE A 178 2.31 3.11 0.82
CA PHE A 178 2.02 3.25 2.24
C PHE A 178 1.42 4.62 2.50
N GLY A 179 0.44 4.70 3.40
CA GLY A 179 -0.06 5.98 3.91
C GLY A 179 0.98 6.70 4.76
N LYS A 180 1.10 8.01 4.58
CA LYS A 180 1.89 8.86 5.46
C LYS A 180 1.16 9.00 6.79
N ASN A 181 1.87 8.69 7.86
CA ASN A 181 1.42 8.94 9.22
C ASN A 181 1.96 10.31 9.65
N ASP A 182 1.06 11.26 9.87
CA ASP A 182 1.42 12.61 10.30
C ASP A 182 1.90 12.59 11.75
N GLN A 183 3.23 12.69 11.94
CA GLN A 183 3.83 12.67 13.27
C GLN A 183 3.44 13.86 14.14
N ASN A 184 2.91 14.94 13.56
CA ASN A 184 2.39 16.08 14.32
C ASN A 184 1.00 15.80 14.92
N LEU A 185 0.44 14.62 14.69
CA LEU A 185 -0.72 14.17 15.43
C LEU A 185 -0.26 13.79 16.84
N GLU A 186 -0.60 14.66 17.79
CA GLU A 186 -0.42 14.47 19.24
C GLU A 186 -1.18 13.23 19.74
N ASN A 187 -2.20 12.78 19.00
CA ASN A 187 -3.02 11.65 19.35
C ASN A 187 -2.61 10.38 18.58
N PHE A 188 -2.13 9.38 19.32
CA PHE A 188 -1.77 8.06 18.78
C PHE A 188 -2.94 7.35 18.09
N GLU A 189 -4.19 7.60 18.50
CA GLU A 189 -5.37 7.03 17.85
C GLU A 189 -5.60 7.62 16.45
N LEU A 190 -5.28 8.89 16.22
CA LEU A 190 -5.40 9.52 14.89
C LEU A 190 -4.39 8.93 13.90
N ARG A 191 -3.20 8.55 14.39
CA ARG A 191 -2.18 7.84 13.61
C ARG A 191 -2.68 6.48 13.09
N ARG A 192 -3.61 5.84 13.81
CA ARG A 192 -4.22 4.56 13.42
C ARG A 192 -5.16 4.73 12.22
N VAL A 193 -5.99 5.77 12.23
CA VAL A 193 -6.99 6.01 11.18
C VAL A 193 -6.35 6.35 9.83
N GLN A 194 -5.16 6.97 9.83
CA GLN A 194 -4.44 7.35 8.61
C GLN A 194 -3.58 6.25 7.98
N THR A 195 -3.35 5.12 8.66
CA THR A 195 -2.39 4.14 8.17
C THR A 195 -3.06 3.12 7.25
N PHE A 196 -2.56 3.04 6.01
CA PHE A 196 -2.91 2.00 5.05
C PHE A 196 -1.67 1.46 4.33
N MET A 197 -1.84 0.31 3.70
CA MET A 197 -0.93 -0.24 2.71
C MET A 197 -1.71 -0.74 1.51
N ALA A 198 -1.38 -0.25 0.33
CA ALA A 198 -1.88 -0.78 -0.93
C ALA A 198 -0.76 -1.53 -1.67
N LYS A 199 -1.09 -2.66 -2.28
CA LYS A 199 -0.24 -3.41 -3.21
C LYS A 199 -0.93 -3.42 -4.56
N LEU A 200 -0.37 -2.69 -5.54
CA LEU A 200 -0.80 -2.73 -6.93
C LEU A 200 0.01 -3.81 -7.66
N ILE A 201 -0.67 -4.60 -8.49
CA ILE A 201 -0.11 -5.76 -9.18
C ILE A 201 -0.17 -5.51 -10.68
N PHE A 202 0.96 -5.74 -11.35
CA PHE A 202 1.10 -5.57 -12.80
C PHE A 202 1.79 -6.80 -13.40
N ASN A 203 1.58 -6.99 -14.69
CA ASN A 203 2.41 -7.85 -15.54
C ASN A 203 2.54 -7.21 -16.93
N LYS A 204 3.19 -7.91 -17.87
CA LYS A 204 3.35 -7.43 -19.25
C LYS A 204 2.06 -7.12 -20.01
N ASN A 205 0.91 -7.59 -19.52
CA ASN A 205 -0.40 -7.32 -20.12
C ASN A 205 -1.08 -6.08 -19.50
N GLY A 206 -0.48 -5.47 -18.48
CA GLY A 206 -0.98 -4.26 -17.82
C GLY A 206 -1.29 -4.45 -16.34
N TYR A 207 -2.20 -3.61 -15.84
CA TYR A 207 -2.69 -3.66 -14.46
C TYR A 207 -3.57 -4.90 -14.22
N VAL A 208 -3.23 -5.66 -13.18
CA VAL A 208 -3.94 -6.90 -12.80
C VAL A 208 -4.94 -6.64 -11.68
N GLY A 209 -4.58 -5.82 -10.70
CA GLY A 209 -5.44 -5.55 -9.56
C GLY A 209 -4.72 -4.92 -8.37
N ARG A 210 -5.46 -4.72 -7.29
CA ARG A 210 -4.97 -4.18 -6.02
C ARG A 210 -5.38 -5.00 -4.82
N ILE A 211 -4.56 -4.95 -3.79
CA ILE A 211 -4.87 -5.39 -2.43
C ILE A 211 -4.68 -4.20 -1.52
N LEU A 212 -5.56 -4.04 -0.54
CA LEU A 212 -5.49 -2.97 0.43
C LEU A 212 -5.62 -3.54 1.84
N ALA A 213 -4.82 -2.99 2.77
CA ALA A 213 -4.97 -3.21 4.19
C ALA A 213 -4.99 -1.89 4.96
N THR A 214 -5.80 -1.85 6.02
CA THR A 214 -5.89 -0.72 6.96
C THR A 214 -5.13 -0.99 8.26
N TRP A 215 -5.04 -0.01 9.15
CA TRP A 215 -4.34 -0.16 10.43
C TRP A 215 -4.74 -1.39 11.25
N GLY A 216 -6.03 -1.71 11.35
CA GLY A 216 -6.47 -2.86 12.15
C GLY A 216 -5.83 -4.16 11.68
N GLU A 217 -5.80 -4.33 10.35
CA GLU A 217 -5.13 -5.43 9.67
C GLU A 217 -3.60 -5.32 9.84
N LEU A 218 -3.00 -4.18 9.51
CA LEU A 218 -1.54 -3.97 9.59
C LEU A 218 -0.95 -4.15 11.00
N ASN A 219 -1.66 -3.69 12.03
CA ASN A 219 -1.24 -3.79 13.42
C ASN A 219 -1.27 -5.24 13.92
N ALA A 220 -2.27 -6.03 13.51
CA ALA A 220 -2.33 -7.45 13.83
C ALA A 220 -1.14 -8.24 13.27
N TYR A 221 -0.49 -7.74 12.22
CA TYR A 221 0.62 -8.40 11.53
C TYR A 221 1.94 -7.62 11.57
N GLN A 222 2.13 -6.81 12.62
CA GLN A 222 3.43 -6.19 12.95
C GLN A 222 4.04 -5.34 11.82
N TRP A 223 3.21 -4.52 11.16
CA TRP A 223 3.65 -3.74 10.00
C TRP A 223 4.88 -2.84 10.20
N GLY A 224 5.09 -2.38 11.44
CA GLY A 224 6.23 -1.55 11.82
C GLY A 224 7.57 -2.28 11.89
N CYS A 225 7.59 -3.60 11.67
CA CYS A 225 8.84 -4.35 11.66
C CYS A 225 9.61 -4.12 10.35
N PRO A 226 10.96 -3.98 10.39
CA PRO A 226 11.77 -3.78 9.18
C PRO A 226 11.56 -4.86 8.11
N ASN A 227 11.28 -6.08 8.56
CA ASN A 227 11.04 -7.26 7.71
C ASN A 227 9.60 -7.37 7.20
N PHE A 228 8.66 -6.58 7.72
CA PHE A 228 7.30 -6.56 7.19
C PHE A 228 7.34 -5.99 5.78
N ILE A 229 6.87 -6.77 4.82
CA ILE A 229 6.81 -6.37 3.42
C ILE A 229 5.39 -6.18 2.91
N GLY A 230 4.39 -6.42 3.75
CA GLY A 230 3.02 -6.57 3.28
C GLY A 230 2.78 -7.94 2.62
N PHE A 231 1.67 -8.05 1.91
CA PHE A 231 1.27 -9.25 1.15
C PHE A 231 2.07 -9.47 -0.12
#